data_AF-A0AAW6DIK5-F1
#
_entry.id   AF-A0AAW6DIK5-F1
#
_cell.length_a   1.000
_cell.length_b   1.000
_cell.length_c   1.000
_cell.angle_alpha   90.00
_cell.angle_beta   90.00
_cell.angle_gamma   90.00
#
_symmetry.space_group_name_H-M   'P 1'
#
loop_
_entity.id
_entity.type
_entity.pdbx_description
1 polymer ?
#
loop_
_entity_poly.entity_id
_entity_poly.type
_entity_poly.pdbx_seq_one_letter_code
_entity_poly.pdbx_strand_id
1 'polypeptide(L)'
;MDYKNGKKYGGKHFNKIVAQNDIMVFVGNGFDIKILKKLNKKILPLYQKFFDFLEYAECNKENKLFLKMKQDKGNTENWCDFENALYELIPTGDLDELNEHLFELQTLFSMFLSNIVTTEVIKEIGSNATKYNWAINSLENILGDLDTDSLQNMNFSKNVIKNGHHQLFVFKFYNFNYTSLLDNYIDLDRQQFKPVIYKKLYMSF
;
A
#
# COMPACT_ATOMS: atom_id res chain seq x y z
N MET A 1 13.66 6.78 -19.81
CA MET A 1 12.90 6.62 -21.07
C MET A 1 12.77 8.00 -21.69
N ASP A 2 13.33 8.16 -22.89
CA ASP A 2 13.55 9.44 -23.56
C ASP A 2 12.28 10.21 -23.93
N TYR A 3 12.36 11.54 -23.78
CA TYR A 3 11.43 12.57 -24.27
C TYR A 3 10.97 12.39 -25.73
N LYS A 4 11.63 11.54 -26.52
CA LYS A 4 11.29 11.27 -27.93
C LYS A 4 10.09 10.35 -28.15
N ASN A 5 9.68 9.55 -27.15
CA ASN A 5 8.53 8.66 -27.32
C ASN A 5 7.16 9.33 -27.05
N GLY A 6 7.14 10.57 -26.55
CA GLY A 6 5.91 11.34 -26.31
C GLY A 6 5.18 11.82 -27.58
N LYS A 7 5.82 11.78 -28.76
CA LYS A 7 5.24 12.28 -30.01
C LYS A 7 4.21 11.35 -30.66
N LYS A 8 4.10 10.09 -30.23
CA LYS A 8 3.18 9.12 -30.88
C LYS A 8 1.74 9.17 -30.34
N TYR A 9 1.47 9.89 -29.25
CA TYR A 9 0.18 9.79 -28.53
C TYR A 9 -0.38 11.10 -27.95
N GLY A 10 0.14 12.29 -28.28
CA GLY A 10 -0.23 13.55 -27.61
C GLY A 10 -1.14 14.48 -28.41
N GLY A 11 -2.32 14.81 -27.87
CA GLY A 11 -3.13 15.95 -28.32
C GLY A 11 -2.46 17.30 -28.03
N LYS A 12 -3.03 18.40 -28.56
CA LYS A 12 -2.45 19.77 -28.60
C LYS A 12 -1.98 20.39 -27.26
N HIS A 13 -2.21 19.74 -26.12
CA HIS A 13 -1.87 20.24 -24.78
C HIS A 13 -0.49 19.78 -24.25
N PHE A 14 0.13 18.74 -24.82
CA PHE A 14 1.48 18.28 -24.40
C PHE A 14 2.59 19.26 -24.73
N ASN A 15 2.33 20.17 -25.66
CA ASN A 15 3.28 21.19 -26.07
C ASN A 15 3.46 22.32 -25.02
N LYS A 16 2.73 22.26 -23.90
CA LYS A 16 2.79 23.25 -22.80
C LYS A 16 3.30 22.67 -21.47
N ILE A 17 3.66 21.39 -21.41
CA ILE A 17 4.19 20.80 -20.17
C ILE A 17 5.56 21.40 -19.88
N VAL A 18 5.70 21.99 -18.70
CA VAL A 18 6.92 22.69 -18.29
C VAL A 18 7.87 21.80 -17.48
N ALA A 19 7.34 20.78 -16.80
CA ALA A 19 8.11 19.79 -16.06
C ALA A 19 7.35 18.47 -15.88
N GLN A 20 8.07 17.39 -15.61
CA GLN A 20 7.53 16.09 -15.18
C GLN A 20 8.09 15.72 -13.81
N ASN A 21 7.21 15.20 -12.95
CA ASN A 21 7.48 14.74 -11.60
C ASN A 21 7.11 13.25 -11.51
N ASP A 22 8.10 12.37 -11.45
CA ASP A 22 7.90 10.94 -11.23
C ASP A 22 7.89 10.62 -9.73
N ILE A 23 6.79 10.06 -9.25
CA ILE A 23 6.57 9.74 -7.84
C ILE A 23 6.42 8.24 -7.69
N MET A 24 7.25 7.65 -6.82
CA MET A 24 7.12 6.26 -6.40
C MET A 24 6.42 6.22 -5.05
N VAL A 25 5.40 5.39 -4.93
CA VAL A 25 4.61 5.22 -3.71
C VAL A 25 4.72 3.78 -3.26
N PHE A 26 5.31 3.58 -2.09
CA PHE A 26 5.40 2.28 -1.43
C PHE A 26 4.26 2.15 -0.43
N VAL A 27 3.44 1.11 -0.59
CA VAL A 27 2.26 0.90 0.25
C VAL A 27 2.45 -0.38 1.06
N GLY A 28 2.39 -0.23 2.39
CA GLY A 28 2.42 -1.33 3.34
C GLY A 28 1.11 -1.49 4.11
N ASN A 29 1.10 -2.43 5.06
CA ASN A 29 -0.13 -2.92 5.72
C ASN A 29 -0.86 -1.82 6.52
N GLY A 30 -0.17 -0.73 6.84
CA GLY A 30 -0.78 0.47 7.42
C GLY A 30 -1.92 1.05 6.57
N PHE A 31 -1.90 0.88 5.25
CA PHE A 31 -3.01 1.25 4.37
C PHE A 31 -4.25 0.40 4.67
N ASP A 32 -4.12 -0.93 4.66
CA ASP A 32 -5.20 -1.88 4.91
C ASP A 32 -5.83 -1.62 6.29
N ILE A 33 -5.01 -1.39 7.32
CA ILE A 33 -5.49 -1.04 8.66
C ILE A 33 -6.32 0.26 8.63
N LYS A 34 -5.81 1.32 7.97
CA LYS A 34 -6.50 2.62 7.90
C LYS A 34 -7.83 2.53 7.15
N ILE A 35 -7.87 1.82 6.01
CA ILE A 35 -9.09 1.72 5.21
C ILE A 35 -10.16 0.87 5.93
N LEU A 36 -9.75 -0.24 6.56
CA LEU A 36 -10.66 -1.09 7.33
C LEU A 36 -11.21 -0.36 8.57
N LYS A 37 -10.38 0.44 9.25
CA LYS A 37 -10.85 1.34 10.33
C LYS A 37 -11.86 2.36 9.82
N LYS A 38 -11.62 2.97 8.65
CA LYS A 38 -12.54 3.93 8.03
C LYS A 38 -13.91 3.31 7.70
N LEU A 39 -13.95 2.01 7.43
CA LEU A 39 -15.19 1.24 7.24
C LEU A 39 -15.74 0.62 8.54
N ASN A 40 -15.22 1.00 9.70
CA ASN A 40 -15.62 0.47 11.01
C ASN A 40 -15.57 -1.07 11.11
N LYS A 41 -14.62 -1.72 10.42
CA LYS A 41 -14.45 -3.17 10.53
C LYS A 41 -13.84 -3.53 11.88
N LYS A 42 -14.41 -4.56 12.51
CA LYS A 42 -14.02 -5.01 13.87
C LYS A 42 -12.68 -5.75 13.89
N ILE A 43 -12.38 -6.48 12.82
CA ILE A 43 -11.16 -7.26 12.70
C ILE A 43 -10.22 -6.49 11.77
N LEU A 44 -8.99 -6.29 12.23
CA LEU A 44 -7.93 -5.57 11.53
C LEU A 44 -6.73 -6.50 11.33
N PRO A 45 -5.97 -6.34 10.23
CA PRO A 45 -4.82 -7.18 9.91
C PRO A 45 -3.60 -6.79 10.77
N LEU A 46 -3.74 -6.86 12.09
CA LEU A 46 -2.69 -6.59 13.05
C LEU A 46 -1.93 -7.89 13.35
N TYR A 47 -0.61 -7.82 13.51
CA TYR A 47 0.21 -8.98 13.89
C TYR A 47 -0.30 -9.68 15.15
N GLN A 48 -0.74 -8.94 16.16
CA GLN A 48 -1.35 -9.52 17.36
C GLN A 48 -2.63 -10.31 17.04
N LYS A 49 -3.47 -9.83 16.12
CA LYS A 49 -4.69 -10.54 15.68
C LYS A 49 -4.39 -11.73 14.81
N PHE A 50 -3.32 -11.66 14.04
CA PHE A 50 -2.81 -12.81 13.33
C PHE A 50 -2.29 -13.88 14.30
N PHE A 51 -1.57 -13.49 15.35
CA PHE A 51 -1.12 -14.43 16.38
C PHE A 51 -2.31 -15.09 17.12
N ASP A 52 -3.33 -14.32 17.50
CA ASP A 52 -4.58 -14.86 18.06
C ASP A 52 -5.22 -15.89 17.09
N PHE A 53 -5.15 -15.62 15.78
CA PHE A 53 -5.61 -16.55 14.74
C PHE A 53 -4.75 -17.82 14.65
N LEU A 54 -3.41 -17.72 14.77
CA LEU A 54 -2.52 -18.88 14.76
C LEU A 54 -2.80 -19.84 15.93
N GLU A 55 -3.15 -19.30 17.11
CA GLU A 55 -3.54 -20.12 18.27
C GLU A 55 -4.84 -20.91 18.01
N TYR A 56 -5.73 -20.37 17.18
CA TYR A 56 -7.00 -21.01 16.80
C TYR A 56 -6.88 -21.95 15.59
N ALA A 57 -6.13 -21.56 14.55
CA ALA A 57 -6.08 -22.21 13.24
C ALA A 57 -5.22 -23.49 13.20
N GLU A 58 -4.84 -24.03 14.37
CA GLU A 58 -3.99 -25.23 14.52
C GLU A 58 -2.66 -25.14 13.77
N CYS A 59 -2.00 -23.98 13.79
CA CYS A 59 -0.62 -23.83 13.29
C CYS A 59 0.28 -24.93 13.89
N ASN A 60 1.20 -25.46 13.09
CA ASN A 60 2.14 -26.48 13.52
C ASN A 60 2.83 -26.01 14.80
N LYS A 61 2.67 -26.79 15.87
CA LYS A 61 3.21 -26.46 17.20
C LYS A 61 4.73 -26.55 17.24
N GLU A 62 5.35 -27.17 16.23
CA GLU A 62 6.79 -27.26 16.06
C GLU A 62 7.36 -26.11 15.21
N ASN A 63 6.49 -25.27 14.62
CA ASN A 63 6.92 -24.13 13.80
C ASN A 63 7.79 -23.19 14.64
N LYS A 64 9.07 -23.06 14.26
CA LYS A 64 10.07 -22.30 15.01
C LYS A 64 9.74 -20.81 15.14
N LEU A 65 9.12 -20.22 14.11
CA LEU A 65 8.69 -18.82 14.13
C LEU A 65 7.53 -18.63 15.11
N PHE A 66 6.54 -19.54 15.09
CA PHE A 66 5.43 -19.49 16.03
C PHE A 66 5.87 -19.71 17.48
N LEU A 67 6.77 -20.67 17.71
CA LEU A 67 7.35 -20.91 19.02
C LEU A 67 8.13 -19.69 19.54
N LYS A 68 8.90 -19.04 18.67
CA LYS A 68 9.63 -17.81 19.01
C LYS A 68 8.67 -16.68 19.40
N MET A 69 7.64 -16.42 18.60
CA MET A 69 6.60 -15.44 18.95
C MET A 69 5.90 -15.77 20.28
N LYS A 70 5.66 -17.06 20.57
CA LYS A 70 5.12 -17.51 21.86
C LYS A 70 6.06 -17.25 23.03
N GLN A 71 7.35 -17.48 22.86
CA GLN A 71 8.37 -17.24 23.89
C GLN A 71 8.53 -15.75 24.19
N ASP A 72 8.47 -14.91 23.16
CA ASP A 72 8.64 -13.47 23.30
C ASP A 72 7.36 -12.77 23.79
N LYS A 73 6.22 -13.46 23.82
CA LYS A 73 4.91 -12.91 24.19
C LYS A 73 4.94 -12.21 25.55
N GLY A 74 4.79 -10.88 25.53
CA GLY A 74 4.81 -10.03 26.72
C GLY A 74 6.20 -9.67 27.24
N ASN A 75 7.27 -10.18 26.61
CA ASN A 75 8.66 -9.89 26.96
C ASN A 75 9.27 -8.80 26.06
N THR A 76 8.82 -8.68 24.81
CA THR A 76 9.26 -7.66 23.86
C THR A 76 8.08 -6.93 23.25
N GLU A 77 8.26 -5.72 22.71
CA GLU A 77 7.18 -4.98 22.03
C GLU A 77 6.79 -5.64 20.70
N ASN A 78 7.77 -6.22 19.99
CA ASN A 78 7.61 -6.81 18.66
C ASN A 78 7.38 -8.34 18.69
N TRP A 79 6.94 -8.89 19.81
CA TRP A 79 6.80 -10.35 20.00
C TRP A 79 5.90 -11.05 18.97
N CYS A 80 4.97 -10.33 18.36
CA CYS A 80 4.06 -10.86 17.33
C CYS A 80 4.54 -10.62 15.90
N ASP A 81 5.69 -9.96 15.72
CA ASP A 81 6.31 -9.72 14.43
C ASP A 81 7.13 -10.94 14.01
N PHE A 82 6.58 -11.73 13.09
CA PHE A 82 7.26 -12.93 12.59
C PHE A 82 8.49 -12.59 11.73
N GLU A 83 8.60 -11.37 11.17
CA GLU A 83 9.78 -10.95 10.42
C GLU A 83 10.95 -10.72 11.36
N ASN A 84 10.68 -10.12 12.53
CA ASN A 84 11.67 -10.01 13.60
C ASN A 84 12.07 -11.41 14.14
N ALA A 85 11.10 -12.30 14.36
CA ALA A 85 11.39 -13.67 14.77
C ALA A 85 12.26 -14.41 13.74
N LEU A 86 11.99 -14.22 12.44
CA LEU A 86 12.81 -14.78 11.36
C LEU A 86 14.23 -14.22 11.39
N TYR A 87 14.39 -12.90 11.52
CA TYR A 87 15.69 -12.24 11.62
C TYR A 87 16.56 -12.80 12.75
N GLU A 88 15.96 -13.06 13.91
CA GLU A 88 16.67 -13.63 15.07
C GLU A 88 17.03 -15.11 14.89
N LEU A 89 16.26 -15.88 14.12
CA LEU A 89 16.48 -17.31 13.93
C LEU A 89 17.44 -17.64 12.78
N ILE A 90 17.55 -16.77 11.76
CA ILE A 90 18.46 -16.96 10.61
C ILE A 90 19.91 -17.32 11.02
N PRO A 91 20.55 -16.66 12.01
CA PRO A 91 21.94 -16.94 12.35
C PRO A 91 22.20 -18.33 12.92
N THR A 92 21.19 -18.98 13.49
CA THR A 92 21.34 -20.24 14.25
C THR A 92 20.51 -21.40 13.72
N GLY A 93 19.55 -21.11 12.83
CA GLY A 93 18.59 -22.07 12.31
C GLY A 93 19.05 -22.75 11.02
N ASP A 94 18.42 -23.88 10.72
CA ASP A 94 18.46 -24.49 9.41
C ASP A 94 17.61 -23.64 8.44
N LEU A 95 18.20 -23.19 7.34
CA LEU A 95 17.53 -22.27 6.39
C LEU A 95 16.40 -22.94 5.62
N ASP A 96 16.53 -24.23 5.29
CA ASP A 96 15.50 -24.95 4.55
C ASP A 96 14.28 -25.16 5.46
N GLU A 97 14.51 -25.57 6.71
CA GLU A 97 13.46 -25.72 7.72
C GLU A 97 12.78 -24.37 8.06
N LEU A 98 13.56 -23.29 8.20
CA LEU A 98 13.01 -21.95 8.42
C LEU A 98 12.17 -21.47 7.24
N ASN A 99 12.54 -21.82 6.02
CA ASN A 99 11.77 -21.48 4.83
C ASN A 99 10.44 -22.25 4.78
N GLU A 100 10.42 -23.54 5.16
CA GLU A 100 9.19 -24.31 5.30
C GLU A 100 8.25 -23.71 6.36
N HIS A 101 8.79 -23.36 7.54
CA HIS A 101 8.03 -22.71 8.60
C HIS A 101 7.51 -21.32 8.22
N LEU A 102 8.29 -20.55 7.46
CA LEU A 102 7.86 -19.26 6.94
C LEU A 102 6.74 -19.42 5.92
N PHE A 103 6.84 -20.40 5.03
CA PHE A 103 5.82 -20.68 4.02
C PHE A 103 4.47 -21.06 4.66
N GLU A 104 4.50 -21.86 5.74
CA GLU A 104 3.31 -22.17 6.54
C GLU A 104 2.67 -20.90 7.11
N LEU A 105 3.46 -20.03 7.76
CA LEU A 105 2.96 -18.77 8.32
C LEU A 105 2.41 -17.84 7.23
N GLN A 106 3.05 -17.74 6.06
CA GLN A 106 2.56 -16.94 4.94
C GLN A 106 1.24 -17.47 4.39
N THR A 107 1.06 -18.79 4.35
CA THR A 107 -0.21 -19.43 3.96
C THR A 107 -1.31 -19.09 4.96
N LEU A 108 -1.04 -19.26 6.26
CA LEU A 108 -1.98 -18.91 7.32
C LEU A 108 -2.30 -17.42 7.36
N PHE A 109 -1.31 -16.56 7.09
CA PHE A 109 -1.50 -15.11 7.00
C PHE A 109 -2.43 -14.75 5.84
N SER A 110 -2.24 -15.38 4.68
CA SER A 110 -3.13 -15.20 3.52
C SER A 110 -4.57 -15.64 3.81
N MET A 111 -4.75 -16.75 4.54
CA MET A 111 -6.07 -17.19 5.00
C MET A 111 -6.70 -16.20 5.99
N PHE A 112 -5.93 -15.72 6.96
CA PHE A 112 -6.36 -14.70 7.92
C PHE A 112 -6.83 -13.43 7.21
N LEU A 113 -6.05 -12.94 6.25
CA LEU A 113 -6.41 -11.77 5.46
C LEU A 113 -7.66 -12.00 4.61
N SER A 114 -7.85 -13.19 4.03
CA SER A 114 -9.05 -13.53 3.26
C SER A 114 -10.33 -13.48 4.11
N ASN A 115 -10.23 -13.80 5.41
CA ASN A 115 -11.36 -13.67 6.35
C ASN A 115 -11.69 -12.21 6.69
N ILE A 116 -10.75 -11.30 6.51
CA ILE A 116 -10.93 -9.86 6.77
C ILE A 116 -11.38 -9.14 5.49
N VAL A 117 -10.73 -9.44 4.37
CA VAL A 117 -10.92 -8.81 3.07
C VAL A 117 -11.92 -9.63 2.26
N THR A 118 -13.17 -9.64 2.73
CA THR A 118 -14.25 -10.33 2.04
C THR A 118 -14.72 -9.58 0.80
N THR A 119 -15.48 -10.25 -0.07
CA THR A 119 -16.12 -9.64 -1.25
C THR A 119 -16.96 -8.41 -0.88
N GLU A 120 -17.65 -8.44 0.26
CA GLU A 120 -18.45 -7.31 0.75
C GLU A 120 -17.57 -6.11 1.10
N VAL A 121 -16.42 -6.34 1.75
CA VAL A 121 -15.46 -5.28 2.07
C VAL A 121 -14.89 -4.66 0.80
N ILE A 122 -14.50 -5.49 -0.17
CA ILE A 122 -14.00 -5.05 -1.47
C ILE A 122 -15.05 -4.17 -2.18
N LYS A 123 -16.31 -4.62 -2.23
CA LYS A 123 -17.40 -3.88 -2.87
C LYS A 123 -17.69 -2.56 -2.17
N GLU A 124 -17.66 -2.55 -0.83
CA GLU A 124 -17.87 -1.34 -0.04
C GLU A 124 -16.75 -0.32 -0.24
N ILE A 125 -15.48 -0.75 -0.25
CA ILE A 125 -14.34 0.10 -0.57
C ILE A 125 -14.48 0.67 -1.96
N GLY A 126 -14.75 -0.18 -2.95
CA GLY A 126 -14.94 0.25 -4.33
C GLY A 126 -16.03 1.31 -4.46
N SER A 127 -17.21 1.03 -3.91
CA SER A 127 -18.35 1.97 -3.96
C SER A 127 -18.05 3.28 -3.25
N ASN A 128 -17.35 3.26 -2.11
CA ASN A 128 -17.04 4.47 -1.36
C ASN A 128 -15.88 5.26 -1.98
N ALA A 129 -14.82 4.60 -2.44
CA ALA A 129 -13.69 5.21 -3.14
C ALA A 129 -14.21 6.01 -4.32
N THR A 130 -15.01 5.37 -5.16
CA THR A 130 -15.79 5.97 -6.24
C THR A 130 -16.69 7.11 -5.69
N LYS A 131 -17.65 6.84 -4.80
CA LYS A 131 -18.59 7.91 -4.36
C LYS A 131 -17.91 9.19 -3.84
N TYR A 132 -16.72 9.08 -3.24
CA TYR A 132 -16.04 10.18 -2.57
C TYR A 132 -14.69 10.58 -3.22
N ASN A 133 -14.39 10.09 -4.43
CA ASN A 133 -13.16 10.38 -5.18
C ASN A 133 -11.88 10.19 -4.33
N TRP A 134 -11.79 9.10 -3.57
CA TRP A 134 -10.75 8.97 -2.53
C TRP A 134 -9.33 8.97 -3.11
N ALA A 135 -9.08 8.27 -4.22
CA ALA A 135 -7.74 8.21 -4.80
C ALA A 135 -7.36 9.53 -5.45
N ILE A 136 -8.28 10.18 -6.16
CA ILE A 136 -8.08 11.54 -6.71
C ILE A 136 -7.72 12.51 -5.59
N ASN A 137 -8.54 12.59 -4.54
CA ASN A 137 -8.29 13.49 -3.41
C ASN A 137 -6.94 13.22 -2.73
N SER A 138 -6.53 11.95 -2.61
CA SER A 138 -5.24 11.59 -2.01
C SER A 138 -4.06 12.01 -2.88
N LEU A 139 -4.19 11.86 -4.21
CA LEU A 139 -3.13 12.22 -5.15
C LEU A 139 -3.00 13.73 -5.32
N GLU A 140 -4.11 14.47 -5.36
CA GLU A 140 -4.13 15.93 -5.43
C GLU A 140 -3.56 16.57 -4.16
N ASN A 141 -3.78 15.93 -3.01
CA ASN A 141 -3.31 16.42 -1.71
C ASN A 141 -2.13 15.63 -1.16
N ILE A 142 -1.28 15.03 -2.02
CA ILE A 142 -0.16 14.20 -1.55
C ILE A 142 0.83 14.95 -0.65
N LEU A 143 0.94 16.27 -0.84
CA LEU A 143 1.76 17.15 0.00
C LEU A 143 0.98 17.76 1.18
N GLY A 144 -0.34 17.55 1.25
CA GLY A 144 -1.23 18.17 2.24
C GLY A 144 -1.04 17.64 3.66
N ASP A 145 -0.47 16.45 3.80
CA ASP A 145 -0.17 15.85 5.11
C ASP A 145 1.16 16.34 5.73
N LEU A 146 1.96 17.11 4.99
CA LEU A 146 3.24 17.63 5.45
C LEU A 146 3.06 18.97 6.16
N ASP A 147 3.81 19.19 7.25
CA ASP A 147 3.84 20.50 7.92
C ASP A 147 4.57 21.55 7.06
N THR A 148 4.38 22.83 7.42
CA THR A 148 4.90 23.96 6.63
C THR A 148 6.43 23.96 6.56
N ASP A 149 7.12 23.56 7.63
CA ASP A 149 8.58 23.54 7.66
C ASP A 149 9.13 22.43 6.76
N SER A 150 8.50 21.25 6.80
CA SER A 150 8.80 20.13 5.90
C SER A 150 8.60 20.50 4.44
N LEU A 151 7.47 21.15 4.11
CA LEU A 151 7.19 21.61 2.76
C LEU A 151 8.20 22.64 2.26
N GLN A 152 8.58 23.60 3.09
CA GLN A 152 9.55 24.64 2.73
C GLN A 152 10.96 24.10 2.60
N ASN A 153 11.31 22.98 3.22
CA ASN A 153 12.65 22.40 3.15
C ASN A 153 12.80 21.34 2.06
N MET A 154 11.71 20.74 1.58
CA MET A 154 11.73 19.77 0.49
C MET A 154 12.05 20.40 -0.88
N ASN A 155 13.12 19.92 -1.51
CA ASN A 155 13.47 20.30 -2.89
C ASN A 155 12.35 19.98 -3.89
N PHE A 156 11.63 18.87 -3.66
CA PHE A 156 10.47 18.51 -4.48
C PHE A 156 9.42 19.61 -4.48
N SER A 157 8.96 20.03 -3.29
CA SER A 157 7.98 21.10 -3.12
C SER A 157 8.45 22.43 -3.71
N LYS A 158 9.72 22.81 -3.49
CA LYS A 158 10.32 24.01 -4.09
C LYS A 158 10.28 23.97 -5.62
N ASN A 159 10.61 22.82 -6.22
CA ASN A 159 10.61 22.65 -7.67
C ASN A 159 9.19 22.70 -8.23
N VAL A 160 8.22 22.07 -7.56
CA VAL A 160 6.81 22.15 -7.93
C VAL A 160 6.32 23.60 -7.89
N ILE A 161 6.60 24.35 -6.82
CA ILE A 161 6.21 25.76 -6.72
C ILE A 161 6.90 26.62 -7.79
N LYS A 162 8.21 26.43 -7.99
CA LYS A 162 9.02 27.19 -8.96
C LYS A 162 8.54 26.99 -10.39
N ASN A 163 8.19 25.76 -10.77
CA ASN A 163 7.76 25.43 -12.12
C ASN A 163 6.32 25.87 -12.40
N GLY A 164 5.55 26.24 -11.38
CA GLY A 164 4.20 26.80 -11.53
C GLY A 164 3.22 25.79 -12.12
N HIS A 165 2.37 26.25 -13.04
CA HIS A 165 1.33 25.43 -13.65
C HIS A 165 1.84 24.59 -14.83
N HIS A 166 1.03 23.59 -15.22
CA HIS A 166 1.27 22.69 -16.35
C HIS A 166 2.39 21.68 -16.13
N GLN A 167 2.49 21.16 -14.92
CA GLN A 167 3.41 20.09 -14.56
C GLN A 167 2.74 18.72 -14.60
N LEU A 168 3.44 17.75 -15.19
CA LEU A 168 2.99 16.37 -15.25
C LEU A 168 3.41 15.59 -14.00
N PHE A 169 2.48 14.94 -13.32
CA PHE A 169 2.77 14.04 -12.20
C PHE A 169 2.48 12.60 -12.57
N VAL A 170 3.48 11.73 -12.43
CA VAL A 170 3.40 10.32 -12.79
C VAL A 170 3.60 9.47 -11.55
N PHE A 171 2.55 8.78 -11.11
CA PHE A 171 2.58 7.93 -9.92
C PHE A 171 2.82 6.47 -10.29
N LYS A 172 3.74 5.83 -9.57
CA LYS A 172 4.01 4.39 -9.62
C LYS A 172 3.82 3.79 -8.24
N PHE A 173 2.81 2.96 -8.10
CA PHE A 173 2.49 2.28 -6.84
C PHE A 173 3.17 0.93 -6.78
N TYR A 174 3.79 0.65 -5.64
CA TYR A 174 4.35 -0.64 -5.27
C TYR A 174 3.60 -1.11 -4.03
N ASN A 175 2.65 -2.02 -4.26
CA ASN A 175 1.84 -2.61 -3.20
C ASN A 175 2.58 -3.80 -2.60
N PHE A 176 3.00 -3.70 -1.34
CA PHE A 176 3.60 -4.80 -0.59
C PHE A 176 2.57 -5.57 0.25
N ASN A 177 1.29 -5.18 0.20
CA ASN A 177 0.25 -5.87 0.93
C ASN A 177 -0.15 -7.15 0.20
N TYR A 178 -0.49 -8.17 0.98
CA TYR A 178 -1.05 -9.43 0.48
C TYR A 178 -2.56 -9.31 0.11
N THR A 179 -3.10 -8.09 0.03
CA THR A 179 -4.53 -7.84 -0.23
C THR A 179 -4.74 -6.95 -1.47
N SER A 180 -5.92 -7.08 -2.07
CA SER A 180 -6.36 -6.28 -3.22
C SER A 180 -7.01 -4.96 -2.83
N LEU A 181 -6.91 -4.53 -1.57
CA LEU A 181 -7.63 -3.34 -1.08
C LEU A 181 -7.17 -2.07 -1.78
N LEU A 182 -5.86 -1.91 -1.98
CA LEU A 182 -5.29 -0.76 -2.69
C LEU A 182 -5.75 -0.73 -4.15
N ASP A 183 -5.77 -1.88 -4.82
CA ASP A 183 -6.17 -1.96 -6.23
C ASP A 183 -7.63 -1.52 -6.39
N ASN A 184 -8.52 -1.99 -5.50
CA ASN A 184 -9.92 -1.58 -5.52
C ASN A 184 -10.11 -0.10 -5.15
N TYR A 185 -9.27 0.43 -4.26
CA TYR A 185 -9.26 1.85 -3.90
C TYR A 185 -8.85 2.73 -5.09
N ILE A 186 -7.83 2.34 -5.85
CA ILE A 186 -7.29 3.13 -6.96
C ILE A 186 -8.06 2.89 -8.26
N ASP A 187 -8.25 1.63 -8.68
CA ASP A 187 -8.74 1.30 -10.03
C ASP A 187 -10.25 1.52 -10.20
N LEU A 188 -11.07 1.35 -9.15
CA LEU A 188 -12.50 1.69 -9.24
C LEU A 188 -12.72 3.20 -9.20
N ASP A 189 -11.87 3.94 -8.49
CA ASP A 189 -11.84 5.40 -8.55
C ASP A 189 -11.41 5.89 -9.94
N ARG A 190 -10.48 5.17 -10.60
CA ARG A 190 -10.12 5.44 -12.01
C ARG A 190 -11.27 5.25 -13.00
N GLN A 191 -12.31 4.47 -12.69
CA GLN A 191 -13.48 4.40 -13.59
C GLN A 191 -14.33 5.68 -13.56
N GLN A 192 -14.27 6.42 -12.46
CA GLN A 192 -14.86 7.75 -12.31
C GLN A 192 -13.95 8.89 -12.70
N PHE A 193 -12.64 8.62 -12.75
CA PHE A 193 -11.77 9.34 -13.66
C PHE A 193 -12.30 9.07 -15.08
N LYS A 194 -13.32 9.84 -15.50
CA LYS A 194 -13.71 10.04 -16.88
C LYS A 194 -12.76 11.08 -17.45
N PRO A 195 -11.62 10.70 -18.04
CA PRO A 195 -10.97 11.61 -18.94
C PRO A 195 -11.98 11.86 -20.04
N VAL A 196 -12.44 13.11 -20.20
CA VAL A 196 -13.25 13.46 -21.36
C VAL A 196 -12.37 13.16 -22.57
N ILE A 197 -12.69 12.06 -23.26
CA ILE A 197 -11.91 11.52 -24.36
C ILE A 197 -11.96 12.55 -25.48
N TYR A 198 -10.80 13.14 -25.78
CA TYR A 198 -10.21 12.83 -27.07
C TYR A 198 -8.80 12.24 -26.86
N LYS A 199 -8.79 10.91 -26.69
CA LYS A 199 -7.68 9.94 -26.64
C LYS A 199 -6.52 10.24 -25.67
N LYS A 200 -6.57 9.54 -24.52
CA LYS A 200 -5.57 9.32 -23.45
C LYS A 200 -5.04 10.60 -22.77
N LEU A 201 -5.38 10.76 -21.48
CA LEU A 201 -5.15 11.98 -20.70
C LEU A 201 -4.07 11.79 -19.63
N TYR A 202 -3.34 12.87 -19.38
CA TYR A 202 -2.25 13.01 -18.44
C TYR A 202 -2.61 14.11 -17.44
N MET A 203 -2.18 14.00 -16.18
CA MET A 203 -2.43 15.02 -15.14
C MET A 203 -1.50 16.22 -15.34
N SER A 204 -2.06 17.43 -15.32
CA SER A 204 -1.34 18.70 -15.31
C SER A 204 -1.87 19.53 -14.14
N PHE A 205 -1.07 19.74 -13.10
CA PHE A 205 -1.34 20.81 -12.11
C PHE A 205 -0.61 22.10 -12.54
#